data_AF-A0A2T1GL39-F1
#
_entry.id   AF-A0A2T1GL39-F1
#
_cell.length_a   1.000
_cell.length_b   1.000
_cell.length_c   1.000
_cell.angle_alpha   90.00
_cell.angle_beta   90.00
_cell.angle_gamma   90.00
#
_symmetry.space_group_name_H-M   'P 1'
#
loop_
_entity.id
_entity.type
_entity.pdbx_description
1 polymer ?
#
loop_
_entity_poly.entity_id
_entity_poly.type
_entity_poly.pdbx_seq_one_letter_code
_entity_poly.pdbx_strand_id
1 'polypeptide(L)'
;MNQLKTVPEEIGQLVHLEKLALNSNQLESLPESIGQLSNLRELFLNYNQFEILPESICKLTNLTKINLSGNRLMSLPEWIGKLTSLTGLSLSQNQLKTLPESIGQLTNLERLNLHQNQLQSLPESIGQLTSLKGLLLDDNQLDSLPIQIGKLINLQQLNIGNNQFKILPEQIEELANLTHINLSLNQLKNLPRWIDKLTKLEHFNLNANQLESLPEEIGKLSSLAFFDICDNQVTDLPTSIDKLTNLKGLNLAYNRIKNLPASLCKLNKLGNIALVGNPLSDLSILQSIKKLESVEFLDVDLSRRYWTKLREWQSQWLLDEENAEVRRVLIQQIGYERICQELGAVSIDTWREYSLLKIDNFEIFYDEDEEEREKREPLILLKMTCPSTVHIHILRVPPEMTSAEAAITWVNHDIHPDRFSVQT
;
A
#
# COMPACT_ATOMS: atom_id res chain seq x y z
N MET A 1 -16.66 22.54 -14.21
CA MET A 1 -16.09 23.38 -13.14
C MET A 1 -16.81 24.71 -13.17
N ASN A 2 -17.34 25.18 -12.03
CA ASN A 2 -17.90 26.52 -11.95
C ASN A 2 -16.76 27.53 -11.68
N GLN A 3 -16.94 28.78 -12.07
CA GLN A 3 -15.93 29.85 -11.93
C GLN A 3 -16.43 30.98 -11.03
N LEU A 4 -17.26 30.67 -10.03
CA LEU A 4 -17.79 31.67 -9.12
C LEU A 4 -16.64 32.29 -8.32
N LYS A 5 -16.52 33.61 -8.39
CA LYS A 5 -15.55 34.41 -7.62
C LYS A 5 -16.14 34.98 -6.34
N THR A 6 -17.45 35.23 -6.34
CA THR A 6 -18.19 35.78 -5.20
C THR A 6 -19.56 35.12 -5.07
N VAL A 7 -20.14 35.22 -3.89
CA VAL A 7 -21.54 34.89 -3.60
C VAL A 7 -22.24 36.20 -3.21
N PRO A 8 -23.41 36.52 -3.78
CA PRO A 8 -24.11 37.77 -3.49
C PRO A 8 -24.72 37.77 -2.08
N GLU A 9 -24.88 38.97 -1.48
CA GLU A 9 -25.46 39.15 -0.13
C GLU A 9 -26.89 38.59 -0.04
N GLU A 10 -27.62 38.54 -1.14
CA GLU A 10 -28.97 37.99 -1.23
C GLU A 10 -29.05 36.50 -0.87
N ILE A 11 -27.93 35.77 -0.81
CA ILE A 11 -27.90 34.38 -0.34
C ILE A 11 -28.54 34.23 1.04
N GLY A 12 -28.38 35.23 1.93
CA GLY A 12 -28.95 35.22 3.28
C GLY A 12 -30.49 35.17 3.32
N GLN A 13 -31.16 35.50 2.22
CA GLN A 13 -32.62 35.43 2.11
C GLN A 13 -33.14 33.99 1.97
N LEU A 14 -32.26 33.03 1.64
CA LEU A 14 -32.62 31.60 1.50
C LEU A 14 -32.73 30.91 2.88
N VAL A 15 -33.49 31.48 3.81
CA VAL A 15 -33.55 31.05 5.23
C VAL A 15 -34.02 29.61 5.46
N HIS A 16 -34.62 28.96 4.46
CA HIS A 16 -35.00 27.55 4.48
C HIS A 16 -33.93 26.59 3.96
N LEU A 17 -32.77 27.10 3.53
CA LEU A 17 -31.71 26.29 2.95
C LEU A 17 -31.06 25.41 4.01
N GLU A 18 -31.07 24.09 3.79
CA GLU A 18 -30.44 23.11 4.69
C GLU A 18 -29.06 22.68 4.20
N LYS A 19 -28.79 22.79 2.89
CA LYS A 19 -27.53 22.37 2.28
C LYS A 19 -27.06 23.40 1.27
N LEU A 20 -25.84 23.88 1.44
CA LEU A 20 -25.18 24.79 0.51
C LEU A 20 -23.88 24.16 0.01
N ALA A 21 -23.82 23.91 -1.29
CA ALA A 21 -22.65 23.37 -1.96
C ALA A 21 -22.09 24.39 -2.95
N LEU A 22 -20.89 24.89 -2.66
CA LEU A 22 -20.13 25.86 -3.46
C LEU A 22 -18.72 25.33 -3.77
N ASN A 23 -18.55 24.00 -3.74
CA ASN A 23 -17.27 23.35 -3.98
C ASN A 23 -16.74 23.59 -5.40
N SER A 24 -15.42 23.53 -5.56
CA SER A 24 -14.73 23.61 -6.86
C SER A 24 -15.03 24.90 -7.62
N ASN A 25 -14.84 26.05 -6.95
CA ASN A 25 -14.99 27.40 -7.47
C ASN A 25 -13.71 28.23 -7.23
N GLN A 26 -13.79 29.55 -7.39
CA GLN A 26 -12.71 30.51 -7.16
C GLN A 26 -13.08 31.48 -6.03
N LEU A 27 -13.85 31.03 -5.04
CA LEU A 27 -14.29 31.89 -3.94
C LEU A 27 -13.14 32.19 -2.98
N GLU A 28 -12.97 33.46 -2.65
CA GLU A 28 -12.01 33.94 -1.64
C GLU A 28 -12.70 34.23 -0.30
N SER A 29 -14.00 34.55 -0.32
CA SER A 29 -14.81 34.84 0.85
C SER A 29 -16.29 34.52 0.63
N LEU A 30 -17.07 34.54 1.72
CA LEU A 30 -18.54 34.52 1.69
C LEU A 30 -19.06 35.85 2.25
N PRO A 31 -20.24 36.32 1.81
CA PRO A 31 -20.90 37.49 2.39
C PRO A 31 -21.28 37.24 3.85
N GLU A 32 -21.33 38.29 4.68
CA GLU A 32 -21.72 38.19 6.09
C GLU A 32 -23.20 37.78 6.26
N SER A 33 -24.02 37.95 5.23
CA SER A 33 -25.39 37.43 5.19
C SER A 33 -25.47 35.91 5.27
N ILE A 34 -24.38 35.16 5.06
CA ILE A 34 -24.38 33.70 5.22
C ILE A 34 -24.87 33.26 6.60
N GLY A 35 -24.59 34.06 7.65
CA GLY A 35 -25.05 33.78 9.01
C GLY A 35 -26.57 33.89 9.22
N GLN A 36 -27.33 34.30 8.21
CA GLN A 36 -28.81 34.33 8.24
C GLN A 36 -29.43 32.96 7.91
N LEU A 37 -28.64 32.01 7.36
CA LEU A 37 -29.10 30.69 6.97
C LEU A 37 -29.27 29.76 8.18
N SER A 38 -30.13 30.12 9.14
CA SER A 38 -30.24 29.43 10.42
C SER A 38 -30.61 27.94 10.33
N ASN A 39 -31.20 27.48 9.22
CA ASN A 39 -31.54 26.07 8.98
C ASN A 39 -30.42 25.26 8.31
N LEU A 40 -29.28 25.88 8.00
CA LEU A 40 -28.19 25.22 7.29
C LEU A 40 -27.56 24.11 8.14
N ARG A 41 -27.50 22.91 7.58
CA ARG A 41 -26.96 21.68 8.19
C ARG A 41 -25.67 21.22 7.53
N GLU A 42 -25.51 21.44 6.23
CA GLU A 42 -24.32 21.04 5.49
C GLU A 42 -23.78 22.20 4.64
N LEU A 43 -22.49 22.51 4.83
CA LEU A 43 -21.79 23.57 4.09
C LEU A 43 -20.54 22.99 3.41
N PHE A 44 -20.53 22.96 2.08
CA PHE A 44 -19.42 22.47 1.27
C PHE A 44 -18.75 23.62 0.52
N LEU A 45 -17.52 23.93 0.93
CA LEU A 45 -16.67 25.01 0.41
C LEU A 45 -15.33 24.48 -0.11
N ASN A 46 -15.20 23.17 -0.28
CA ASN A 46 -13.94 22.54 -0.66
C ASN A 46 -13.49 22.92 -2.08
N TYR A 47 -12.18 22.94 -2.31
CA TYR A 47 -11.54 23.35 -3.56
C TYR A 47 -11.93 24.77 -3.98
N ASN A 48 -11.63 25.74 -3.12
CA ASN A 48 -11.77 27.19 -3.33
C ASN A 48 -10.46 27.90 -2.96
N GLN A 49 -10.50 29.19 -2.65
CA GLN A 49 -9.34 30.02 -2.33
C GLN A 49 -9.49 30.72 -0.98
N PHE A 50 -10.27 30.15 -0.05
CA PHE A 50 -10.51 30.75 1.26
C PHE A 50 -9.21 30.82 2.08
N GLU A 51 -8.83 32.02 2.48
CA GLU A 51 -7.76 32.27 3.46
C GLU A 51 -8.33 32.51 4.87
N ILE A 52 -9.53 33.11 4.93
CA ILE A 52 -10.27 33.44 6.16
C ILE A 52 -11.75 33.13 5.94
N LEU A 53 -12.45 32.77 7.02
CA LEU A 53 -13.89 32.57 7.04
C LEU A 53 -14.59 33.76 7.71
N PRO A 54 -15.72 34.25 7.18
CA PRO A 54 -16.48 35.34 7.80
C PRO A 54 -17.02 34.92 9.17
N GLU A 55 -17.04 35.85 10.12
CA GLU A 55 -17.41 35.57 11.51
C GLU A 55 -18.88 35.15 11.63
N SER A 56 -19.76 35.63 10.76
CA SER A 56 -21.18 35.26 10.72
C SER A 56 -21.46 33.77 10.62
N ILE A 57 -20.53 32.94 10.13
CA ILE A 57 -20.69 31.47 10.13
C ILE A 57 -20.91 30.94 11.54
N CYS A 58 -20.41 31.63 12.57
CA CYS A 58 -20.61 31.25 13.97
C CYS A 58 -22.10 31.24 14.42
N LYS A 59 -23.00 31.87 13.66
CA LYS A 59 -24.44 31.88 13.91
C LYS A 59 -25.13 30.60 13.42
N LEU A 60 -24.46 29.80 12.60
CA LEU A 60 -25.00 28.61 11.94
C LEU A 60 -24.91 27.37 12.85
N THR A 61 -25.48 27.46 14.05
CA THR A 61 -25.35 26.45 15.11
C THR A 61 -26.02 25.10 14.79
N ASN A 62 -26.84 25.04 13.74
CA ASN A 62 -27.43 23.80 13.22
C ASN A 62 -26.53 23.05 12.24
N LEU A 63 -25.34 23.58 11.91
CA LEU A 63 -24.38 22.91 11.05
C LEU A 63 -23.93 21.59 11.67
N THR A 64 -24.10 20.53 10.89
CA THR A 64 -23.68 19.16 11.23
C THR A 64 -22.45 18.73 10.45
N LYS A 65 -22.23 19.31 9.26
CA LYS A 65 -21.06 19.03 8.42
C LYS A 65 -20.53 20.28 7.76
N ILE A 66 -19.21 20.45 7.83
CA ILE A 66 -18.47 21.47 7.09
C ILE A 66 -17.33 20.82 6.33
N ASN A 67 -17.23 21.11 5.04
CA ASN A 67 -16.09 20.72 4.23
C ASN A 67 -15.38 21.97 3.68
N LEU A 68 -14.16 22.20 4.16
CA LEU A 68 -13.26 23.28 3.81
C LEU A 68 -11.97 22.76 3.15
N SER A 69 -11.97 21.51 2.71
CA SER A 69 -10.77 20.90 2.14
C SER A 69 -10.26 21.60 0.88
N GLY A 70 -8.95 21.64 0.64
CA GLY A 70 -8.39 22.22 -0.58
C GLY A 70 -8.60 23.74 -0.65
N ASN A 71 -8.25 24.44 0.42
CA ASN A 71 -8.29 25.90 0.52
C ASN A 71 -6.91 26.43 0.95
N ARG A 72 -6.83 27.70 1.37
CA ARG A 72 -5.60 28.37 1.79
C ARG A 72 -5.66 28.81 3.26
N LEU A 73 -6.46 28.13 4.09
CA LEU A 73 -6.63 28.50 5.49
C LEU A 73 -5.31 28.30 6.24
N MET A 74 -4.81 29.39 6.83
CA MET A 74 -3.61 29.36 7.69
C MET A 74 -3.94 29.11 9.16
N SER A 75 -5.16 29.44 9.57
CA SER A 75 -5.69 29.20 10.90
C SER A 75 -7.19 28.94 10.86
N LEU A 76 -7.71 28.34 11.94
CA LEU A 76 -9.14 28.18 12.18
C LEU A 76 -9.53 29.17 13.29
N PRO A 77 -10.64 29.92 13.14
CA PRO A 77 -11.02 30.94 14.11
C PRO A 77 -11.62 30.33 15.39
N GLU A 78 -11.48 31.01 16.52
CA GLU A 78 -11.99 30.56 17.83
C GLU A 78 -13.51 30.37 17.88
N TRP A 79 -14.25 31.03 17.00
CA TRP A 79 -15.70 30.85 16.95
C TRP A 79 -16.12 29.48 16.42
N ILE A 80 -15.20 28.67 15.86
CA ILE A 80 -15.53 27.31 15.40
C ILE A 80 -16.17 26.48 16.51
N GLY A 81 -15.72 26.65 17.76
CA GLY A 81 -16.26 25.95 18.92
C GLY A 81 -17.75 26.22 19.19
N LYS A 82 -18.31 27.31 18.65
CA LYS A 82 -19.75 27.60 18.76
C LYS A 82 -20.61 26.65 17.91
N LEU A 83 -20.04 25.94 16.93
CA LEU A 83 -20.76 25.04 16.04
C LEU A 83 -20.91 23.64 16.66
N THR A 84 -21.49 23.58 17.85
CA THR A 84 -21.53 22.38 18.71
C THR A 84 -22.34 21.21 18.13
N SER A 85 -23.17 21.44 17.10
CA SER A 85 -23.89 20.40 16.37
C SER A 85 -23.04 19.66 15.32
N LEU A 86 -21.78 20.08 15.11
CA LEU A 86 -20.90 19.45 14.12
C LEU A 86 -20.62 17.99 14.47
N THR A 87 -20.80 17.14 13.47
CA THR A 87 -20.47 15.71 13.47
C THR A 87 -19.33 15.40 12.50
N GLY A 88 -19.12 16.23 11.47
CA GLY A 88 -18.02 16.10 10.52
C GLY A 88 -17.40 17.45 10.17
N LEU A 89 -16.07 17.54 10.31
CA LEU A 89 -15.29 18.71 9.93
C LEU A 89 -14.11 18.26 9.07
N SER A 90 -14.08 18.71 7.82
CA SER A 90 -12.98 18.44 6.88
C SER A 90 -12.22 19.71 6.57
N LEU A 91 -10.94 19.71 6.90
CA LEU A 91 -9.98 20.82 6.75
C LEU A 91 -8.74 20.35 5.97
N SER A 92 -8.82 19.21 5.28
CA SER A 92 -7.66 18.63 4.60
C SER A 92 -7.13 19.54 3.48
N GLN A 93 -5.85 19.44 3.13
CA GLN A 93 -5.25 20.28 2.07
C GLN A 93 -5.43 21.77 2.35
N ASN A 94 -4.97 22.21 3.52
CA ASN A 94 -4.89 23.62 3.90
C ASN A 94 -3.47 23.92 4.41
N GLN A 95 -3.26 25.08 5.04
CA GLN A 95 -1.97 25.55 5.54
C GLN A 95 -2.00 25.74 7.06
N LEU A 96 -2.84 24.97 7.76
CA LEU A 96 -3.03 25.09 9.20
C LEU A 96 -1.75 24.68 9.93
N LYS A 97 -1.25 25.55 10.80
CA LYS A 97 -0.08 25.28 11.66
C LYS A 97 -0.46 24.83 13.07
N THR A 98 -1.63 25.27 13.53
CA THR A 98 -2.21 24.93 14.83
C THR A 98 -3.73 24.84 14.71
N LEU A 99 -4.39 24.34 15.75
CA LEU A 99 -5.83 24.43 15.95
C LEU A 99 -6.13 25.33 17.16
N PRO A 100 -7.26 26.08 17.15
CA PRO A 100 -7.70 26.85 18.30
C PRO A 100 -8.13 25.94 19.45
N GLU A 101 -8.02 26.41 20.70
CA GLU A 101 -8.45 25.62 21.88
C GLU A 101 -9.97 25.38 21.91
N SER A 102 -10.75 26.27 21.27
CA SER A 102 -12.18 26.06 21.09
C SER A 102 -12.56 24.82 20.27
N ILE A 103 -11.62 24.17 19.57
CA ILE A 103 -11.91 22.92 18.85
C ILE A 103 -12.52 21.86 19.78
N GLY A 104 -12.08 21.81 21.05
CA GLY A 104 -12.59 20.86 22.04
C GLY A 104 -14.07 21.04 22.40
N GLN A 105 -14.68 22.18 22.05
CA GLN A 105 -16.11 22.43 22.28
C GLN A 105 -17.01 21.65 21.31
N LEU A 106 -16.44 21.10 20.22
CA LEU A 106 -17.16 20.29 19.23
C LEU A 106 -17.40 18.86 19.74
N THR A 107 -18.05 18.71 20.91
CA THR A 107 -18.17 17.42 21.61
C THR A 107 -19.00 16.36 20.86
N ASN A 108 -19.81 16.76 19.87
CA ASN A 108 -20.55 15.86 18.97
C ASN A 108 -19.75 15.44 17.73
N LEU A 109 -18.52 15.93 17.55
CA LEU A 109 -17.73 15.67 16.36
C LEU A 109 -17.33 14.20 16.30
N GLU A 110 -17.73 13.52 15.23
CA GLU A 110 -17.42 12.11 15.01
C GLU A 110 -16.25 11.92 14.05
N ARG A 111 -16.02 12.87 13.13
CA ARG A 111 -14.93 12.82 12.16
C ARG A 111 -14.25 14.18 12.02
N LEU A 112 -12.94 14.19 12.21
CA LEU A 112 -12.07 15.34 11.99
C LEU A 112 -10.98 14.97 10.98
N ASN A 113 -11.00 15.63 9.83
CA ASN A 113 -10.00 15.43 8.79
C ASN A 113 -9.08 16.65 8.64
N LEU A 114 -7.81 16.46 8.97
CA LEU A 114 -6.74 17.45 8.94
C LEU A 114 -5.57 17.01 8.05
N HIS A 115 -5.77 15.98 7.22
CA HIS A 115 -4.80 15.48 6.26
C HIS A 115 -4.19 16.60 5.41
N GLN A 116 -2.89 16.56 5.11
CA GLN A 116 -2.21 17.56 4.28
C GLN A 116 -2.37 18.99 4.83
N ASN A 117 -1.78 19.22 5.99
CA ASN A 117 -1.64 20.54 6.61
C ASN A 117 -0.18 20.75 7.06
N GLN A 118 0.07 21.74 7.91
CA GLN A 118 1.40 22.05 8.44
C GLN A 118 1.40 21.98 9.98
N LEU A 119 0.54 21.11 10.55
CA LEU A 119 0.36 21.02 12.00
C LEU A 119 1.64 20.50 12.66
N GLN A 120 2.14 21.24 13.63
CA GLN A 120 3.29 20.86 14.46
C GLN A 120 2.88 20.28 15.81
N SER A 121 1.69 20.64 16.28
CA SER A 121 1.09 20.10 17.50
C SER A 121 -0.43 20.15 17.43
N LEU A 122 -1.07 19.44 18.37
CA LEU A 122 -2.51 19.55 18.63
C LEU A 122 -2.73 20.22 20.00
N PRO A 123 -3.79 21.03 20.16
CA PRO A 123 -4.14 21.61 21.45
C PRO A 123 -4.60 20.51 22.43
N GLU A 124 -4.44 20.75 23.73
CA GLU A 124 -4.86 19.78 24.77
C GLU A 124 -6.36 19.51 24.74
N SER A 125 -7.15 20.52 24.33
CA SER A 125 -8.59 20.42 24.13
C SER A 125 -9.01 19.38 23.10
N ILE A 126 -8.11 18.84 22.27
CA ILE A 126 -8.44 17.74 21.35
C ILE A 126 -9.05 16.55 22.10
N GLY A 127 -8.61 16.27 23.33
CA GLY A 127 -9.15 15.18 24.16
C GLY A 127 -10.57 15.41 24.69
N GLN A 128 -11.19 16.58 24.42
CA GLN A 128 -12.58 16.86 24.74
C GLN A 128 -13.55 16.35 23.66
N LEU A 129 -13.03 15.97 22.48
CA LEU A 129 -13.82 15.42 21.37
C LEU A 129 -14.24 13.96 21.63
N THR A 130 -14.95 13.71 22.72
CA THR A 130 -15.23 12.35 23.21
C THR A 130 -16.11 11.51 22.28
N SER A 131 -16.83 12.13 21.34
CA SER A 131 -17.61 11.42 20.30
C SER A 131 -16.78 11.04 19.06
N LEU A 132 -15.50 11.43 19.00
CA LEU A 132 -14.67 11.26 17.80
C LEU A 132 -14.42 9.77 17.52
N LYS A 133 -14.72 9.36 16.29
CA LYS A 133 -14.53 8.01 15.76
C LYS A 133 -13.40 7.96 14.74
N GLY A 134 -13.17 9.06 14.01
CA GLY A 134 -12.08 9.16 13.03
C GLY A 134 -11.29 10.46 13.15
N LEU A 135 -9.98 10.33 13.28
CA LEU A 135 -9.02 11.42 13.32
C LEU A 135 -7.94 11.19 12.25
N LEU A 136 -7.95 12.03 11.22
CA LEU A 136 -6.98 11.97 10.12
C LEU A 136 -6.04 13.17 10.20
N LEU A 137 -4.75 12.89 10.40
CA LEU A 137 -3.66 13.84 10.64
C LEU A 137 -2.45 13.56 9.75
N ASP A 138 -2.61 12.71 8.75
CA ASP A 138 -1.54 12.33 7.87
C ASP A 138 -1.05 13.49 6.99
N ASP A 139 0.20 13.42 6.53
CA ASP A 139 0.87 14.52 5.81
C ASP A 139 0.87 15.82 6.62
N ASN A 140 1.46 15.78 7.82
CA ASN A 140 1.67 16.94 8.70
C ASN A 140 3.11 16.97 9.22
N GLN A 141 3.38 17.79 10.24
CA GLN A 141 4.70 17.99 10.85
C GLN A 141 4.71 17.58 12.33
N LEU A 142 3.82 16.67 12.73
CA LEU A 142 3.69 16.23 14.12
C LEU A 142 4.85 15.31 14.50
N ASP A 143 5.46 15.53 15.65
CA ASP A 143 6.43 14.62 16.26
C ASP A 143 5.89 13.91 17.51
N SER A 144 4.73 14.35 18.00
CA SER A 144 4.09 13.94 19.24
C SER A 144 2.57 14.19 19.18
N LEU A 145 1.83 13.57 20.10
CA LEU A 145 0.42 13.89 20.38
C LEU A 145 0.31 14.32 21.85
N PRO A 146 -0.63 15.21 22.20
CA PRO A 146 -0.88 15.57 23.59
C PRO A 146 -1.40 14.36 24.37
N ILE A 147 -1.07 14.27 25.67
CA ILE A 147 -1.49 13.14 26.54
C ILE A 147 -3.02 12.97 26.57
N GLN A 148 -3.76 14.05 26.32
CA GLN A 148 -5.22 14.08 26.26
C GLN A 148 -5.78 13.24 25.11
N ILE A 149 -4.96 12.81 24.14
CA ILE A 149 -5.39 11.90 23.07
C ILE A 149 -6.02 10.61 23.61
N GLY A 150 -5.52 10.10 24.74
CA GLY A 150 -6.06 8.89 25.39
C GLY A 150 -7.51 9.03 25.86
N LYS A 151 -8.06 10.25 25.95
CA LYS A 151 -9.47 10.49 26.30
C LYS A 151 -10.43 10.20 25.15
N LEU A 152 -9.93 10.01 23.92
CA LEU A 152 -10.74 9.71 22.74
C LEU A 152 -11.16 8.24 22.69
N ILE A 153 -11.81 7.76 23.74
CA ILE A 153 -12.12 6.34 23.95
C ILE A 153 -13.03 5.73 22.87
N ASN A 154 -13.74 6.55 22.09
CA ASN A 154 -14.58 6.11 20.97
C ASN A 154 -13.85 6.08 19.63
N LEU A 155 -12.56 6.44 19.60
CA LEU A 155 -11.78 6.51 18.37
C LEU A 155 -11.59 5.11 17.78
N GLN A 156 -11.92 4.98 16.50
CA GLN A 156 -11.85 3.74 15.72
C GLN A 156 -10.76 3.83 14.65
N GLN A 157 -10.54 5.03 14.11
CA GLN A 157 -9.56 5.29 13.07
C GLN A 157 -8.64 6.44 13.49
N LEU A 158 -7.34 6.15 13.55
CA LEU A 158 -6.28 7.13 13.73
C LEU A 158 -5.29 7.04 12.56
N ASN A 159 -5.17 8.11 11.79
CA ASN A 159 -4.15 8.21 10.74
C ASN A 159 -3.16 9.32 11.10
N ILE A 160 -1.92 8.96 11.41
CA ILE A 160 -0.80 9.88 11.64
C ILE A 160 0.37 9.54 10.70
N GLY A 161 0.07 8.97 9.52
CA GLY A 161 1.08 8.68 8.51
C GLY A 161 1.77 9.94 7.98
N ASN A 162 2.97 9.80 7.44
CA ASN A 162 3.78 10.91 6.90
C ASN A 162 3.90 12.09 7.87
N ASN A 163 4.50 11.82 9.01
CA ASN A 163 4.77 12.77 10.09
C ASN A 163 6.22 12.54 10.60
N GLN A 164 6.56 13.04 11.79
CA GLN A 164 7.91 13.01 12.36
C GLN A 164 7.99 12.16 13.64
N PHE A 165 7.07 11.21 13.83
CA PHE A 165 7.03 10.39 15.04
C PHE A 165 8.24 9.47 15.12
N LYS A 166 8.99 9.60 16.21
CA LYS A 166 10.10 8.69 16.57
C LYS A 166 9.68 7.62 17.57
N ILE A 167 8.68 7.93 18.39
CA ILE A 167 8.11 7.09 19.44
C ILE A 167 6.59 7.32 19.45
N LEU A 168 5.82 6.28 19.73
CA LEU A 168 4.38 6.40 19.95
C LEU A 168 4.09 6.82 21.40
N PRO A 169 3.23 7.81 21.65
CA PRO A 169 2.85 8.21 23.00
C PRO A 169 2.10 7.09 23.71
N GLU A 170 2.42 6.85 24.98
CA GLU A 170 1.85 5.75 25.78
C GLU A 170 0.33 5.82 25.87
N GLN A 171 -0.25 7.03 25.83
CA GLN A 171 -1.69 7.26 25.95
C GLN A 171 -2.52 6.66 24.80
N ILE A 172 -1.89 6.23 23.70
CA ILE A 172 -2.58 5.44 22.67
C ILE A 172 -3.06 4.09 23.22
N GLU A 173 -2.46 3.57 24.29
CA GLU A 173 -2.90 2.31 24.93
C GLU A 173 -4.35 2.36 25.44
N GLU A 174 -4.85 3.56 25.75
CA GLU A 174 -6.24 3.81 26.20
C GLU A 174 -7.26 3.73 25.06
N LEU A 175 -6.80 3.77 23.80
CA LEU A 175 -7.66 3.79 22.60
C LEU A 175 -8.11 2.38 22.19
N ALA A 176 -8.69 1.63 23.14
CA ALA A 176 -9.05 0.23 23.00
C ALA A 176 -10.11 -0.07 21.92
N ASN A 177 -10.75 0.96 21.36
CA ASN A 177 -11.72 0.86 20.26
C ASN A 177 -11.11 1.04 18.86
N LEU A 178 -9.79 1.29 18.75
CA LEU A 178 -9.12 1.40 17.47
C LEU A 178 -9.24 0.11 16.67
N THR A 179 -9.73 0.25 15.44
CA THR A 179 -9.79 -0.80 14.42
C THR A 179 -8.80 -0.51 13.29
N HIS A 180 -8.45 0.76 13.06
CA HIS A 180 -7.52 1.17 12.03
C HIS A 180 -6.50 2.15 12.59
N ILE A 181 -5.22 1.82 12.45
CA ILE A 181 -4.14 2.74 12.74
C ILE A 181 -3.16 2.78 11.58
N ASN A 182 -2.87 3.98 11.11
CA ASN A 182 -1.86 4.22 10.11
C ASN A 182 -0.76 5.11 10.69
N LEU A 183 0.44 4.55 10.72
CA LEU A 183 1.69 5.13 11.21
C LEU A 183 2.77 5.15 10.12
N SER A 184 2.39 4.91 8.86
CA SER A 184 3.33 4.82 7.74
C SER A 184 4.15 6.09 7.58
N LEU A 185 5.33 6.03 6.95
CA LEU A 185 6.15 7.21 6.62
C LEU A 185 6.46 8.03 7.89
N ASN A 186 6.98 7.36 8.93
CA ASN A 186 7.44 8.01 10.16
C ASN A 186 8.88 7.57 10.45
N GLN A 187 9.38 7.85 11.66
CA GLN A 187 10.75 7.56 12.08
C GLN A 187 10.77 6.58 13.26
N LEU A 188 9.76 5.70 13.36
CA LEU A 188 9.62 4.76 14.46
C LEU A 188 10.71 3.70 14.40
N LYS A 189 11.44 3.54 15.51
CA LYS A 189 12.49 2.51 15.63
C LYS A 189 12.02 1.22 16.30
N ASN A 190 11.03 1.35 17.18
CA ASN A 190 10.47 0.25 17.94
C ASN A 190 8.98 0.46 18.13
N LEU A 191 8.25 -0.64 18.29
CA LEU A 191 6.89 -0.60 18.81
C LEU A 191 6.89 -0.83 20.33
N PRO A 192 6.04 -0.13 21.08
CA PRO A 192 5.90 -0.32 22.51
C PRO A 192 5.12 -1.61 22.84
N ARG A 193 5.36 -2.16 24.03
CA ARG A 193 4.71 -3.41 24.50
C ARG A 193 3.20 -3.26 24.70
N TRP A 194 2.73 -2.06 25.05
CA TRP A 194 1.29 -1.79 25.22
C TRP A 194 0.49 -1.94 23.92
N ILE A 195 1.13 -2.19 22.77
CA ILE A 195 0.41 -2.53 21.54
C ILE A 195 -0.52 -3.73 21.76
N ASP A 196 -0.25 -4.58 22.74
CA ASP A 196 -1.13 -5.67 23.16
C ASP A 196 -2.55 -5.24 23.59
N LYS A 197 -2.75 -3.96 23.94
CA LYS A 197 -4.05 -3.40 24.33
C LYS A 197 -4.98 -3.15 23.15
N LEU A 198 -4.45 -2.93 21.95
CA LEU A 198 -5.22 -2.62 20.74
C LEU A 198 -5.86 -3.86 20.11
N THR A 199 -6.52 -4.69 20.91
CA THR A 199 -7.02 -6.03 20.52
C THR A 199 -8.10 -6.01 19.43
N LYS A 200 -8.76 -4.87 19.21
CA LYS A 200 -9.75 -4.64 18.13
C LYS A 200 -9.13 -4.19 16.81
N LEU A 201 -7.81 -4.00 16.76
CA LEU A 201 -7.13 -3.52 15.56
C LEU A 201 -7.27 -4.53 14.43
N GLU A 202 -7.80 -4.08 13.30
CA GLU A 202 -8.03 -4.86 12.08
C GLU A 202 -7.02 -4.50 10.99
N HIS A 203 -6.62 -3.22 10.92
CA HIS A 203 -5.66 -2.71 9.94
C HIS A 203 -4.56 -1.95 10.66
N PHE A 204 -3.33 -2.41 10.48
CA PHE A 204 -2.15 -1.80 11.07
C PHE A 204 -1.11 -1.52 9.99
N ASN A 205 -0.88 -0.24 9.70
CA ASN A 205 0.10 0.18 8.72
C ASN A 205 1.28 0.88 9.40
N LEU A 206 2.48 0.34 9.19
CA LEU A 206 3.79 0.79 9.67
C LEU A 206 4.80 0.95 8.52
N ASN A 207 4.33 0.93 7.27
CA ASN A 207 5.15 1.05 6.08
C ASN A 207 6.12 2.24 6.17
N ALA A 208 7.36 2.11 5.68
CA ALA A 208 8.33 3.20 5.60
C ALA A 208 8.63 3.81 6.98
N ASN A 209 9.17 2.98 7.87
CA ASN A 209 9.66 3.35 9.20
C ASN A 209 11.09 2.84 9.39
N GLN A 210 11.59 2.84 10.63
CA GLN A 210 12.95 2.39 10.98
C GLN A 210 12.92 1.20 11.94
N LEU A 211 11.86 0.37 11.89
CA LEU A 211 11.68 -0.74 12.82
C LEU A 211 12.76 -1.80 12.60
N GLU A 212 13.51 -2.13 13.64
CA GLU A 212 14.53 -3.20 13.60
C GLU A 212 13.95 -4.57 14.03
N SER A 213 12.88 -4.55 14.83
CA SER A 213 12.19 -5.75 15.30
C SER A 213 10.74 -5.44 15.66
N LEU A 214 9.94 -6.50 15.82
CA LEU A 214 8.58 -6.42 16.35
C LEU A 214 8.52 -7.09 17.74
N PRO A 215 7.77 -6.51 18.71
CA PRO A 215 7.57 -7.11 20.03
C PRO A 215 6.69 -8.37 19.96
N GLU A 216 6.87 -9.31 20.90
CA GLU A 216 6.04 -10.52 21.01
C GLU A 216 4.57 -10.20 21.39
N GLU A 217 4.34 -9.00 21.90
CA GLU A 217 3.01 -8.45 22.18
C GLU A 217 2.15 -8.29 20.93
N ILE A 218 2.73 -8.24 19.71
CA ILE A 218 1.98 -8.17 18.46
C ILE A 218 0.99 -9.34 18.32
N GLY A 219 1.34 -10.52 18.84
CA GLY A 219 0.45 -11.69 18.79
C GLY A 219 -0.86 -11.54 19.58
N LYS A 220 -1.02 -10.47 20.38
CA LYS A 220 -2.28 -10.16 21.05
C LYS A 220 -3.30 -9.42 20.18
N LEU A 221 -2.88 -8.93 19.00
CA LEU A 221 -3.74 -8.28 18.02
C LEU A 221 -4.62 -9.29 17.26
N SER A 222 -5.46 -10.02 18.00
CA SER A 222 -6.20 -11.17 17.47
C SER A 222 -7.20 -10.81 16.37
N SER A 223 -7.63 -9.54 16.27
CA SER A 223 -8.54 -9.05 15.21
C SER A 223 -7.82 -8.64 13.92
N LEU A 224 -6.48 -8.62 13.93
CA LEU A 224 -5.69 -8.05 12.85
C LEU A 224 -5.89 -8.85 11.55
N ALA A 225 -6.38 -8.15 10.52
CA ALA A 225 -6.67 -8.69 9.21
C ALA A 225 -5.62 -8.26 8.18
N PHE A 226 -5.09 -7.04 8.31
CA PHE A 226 -4.06 -6.52 7.42
C PHE A 226 -2.94 -5.88 8.22
N PHE A 227 -1.72 -6.34 7.96
CA PHE A 227 -0.53 -5.85 8.62
C PHE A 227 0.52 -5.48 7.58
N ASP A 228 0.87 -4.19 7.53
CA ASP A 228 1.86 -3.66 6.61
C ASP A 228 3.05 -3.13 7.40
N ILE A 229 4.22 -3.75 7.22
CA ILE A 229 5.51 -3.31 7.74
C ILE A 229 6.54 -3.15 6.62
N CYS A 230 6.07 -2.91 5.39
CA CYS A 230 6.92 -2.68 4.23
C CYS A 230 7.98 -1.59 4.51
N ASP A 231 9.12 -1.65 3.84
CA ASP A 231 10.17 -0.62 3.91
C ASP A 231 10.57 -0.29 5.37
N ASN A 232 11.12 -1.29 6.03
CA ASN A 232 11.62 -1.20 7.41
C ASN A 232 12.97 -1.94 7.50
N GLN A 233 13.49 -2.14 8.72
CA GLN A 233 14.78 -2.80 8.96
C GLN A 233 14.63 -4.13 9.72
N VAL A 234 13.43 -4.74 9.69
CA VAL A 234 13.10 -5.93 10.47
C VAL A 234 13.95 -7.11 9.99
N THR A 235 14.64 -7.78 10.92
CA THR A 235 15.47 -8.95 10.60
C THR A 235 14.75 -10.28 10.77
N ASP A 236 13.79 -10.34 11.69
CA ASP A 236 13.07 -11.55 12.06
C ASP A 236 11.67 -11.20 12.55
N LEU A 237 10.72 -12.12 12.34
CA LEU A 237 9.38 -12.03 12.90
C LEU A 237 9.31 -12.71 14.28
N PRO A 238 8.55 -12.16 15.25
CA PRO A 238 8.36 -12.76 16.55
C PRO A 238 7.61 -14.08 16.45
N THR A 239 7.83 -14.98 17.40
CA THR A 239 7.23 -16.33 17.36
C THR A 239 5.71 -16.29 17.53
N SER A 240 5.21 -15.28 18.25
CA SER A 240 3.79 -14.96 18.47
C SER A 240 3.03 -14.49 17.22
N ILE A 241 3.69 -14.29 16.08
CA ILE A 241 3.01 -13.99 14.82
C ILE A 241 1.93 -15.05 14.51
N ASP A 242 2.15 -16.29 14.99
CA ASP A 242 1.24 -17.43 14.88
C ASP A 242 -0.13 -17.24 15.55
N LYS A 243 -0.28 -16.22 16.39
CA LYS A 243 -1.54 -15.85 17.06
C LYS A 243 -2.42 -14.94 16.23
N LEU A 244 -1.90 -14.34 15.16
CA LEU A 244 -2.65 -13.47 14.25
C LEU A 244 -3.56 -14.28 13.30
N THR A 245 -4.39 -15.15 13.86
CA THR A 245 -5.20 -16.13 13.12
C THR A 245 -6.29 -15.50 12.23
N ASN A 246 -6.54 -14.19 12.36
CA ASN A 246 -7.42 -13.43 11.49
C ASN A 246 -6.71 -12.75 10.30
N LEU A 247 -5.37 -12.83 10.25
CA LEU A 247 -4.56 -12.14 9.25
C LEU A 247 -4.85 -12.69 7.85
N LYS A 248 -5.16 -11.78 6.93
CA LYS A 248 -5.49 -12.04 5.52
C LYS A 248 -4.41 -11.52 4.59
N GLY A 249 -3.80 -10.39 4.92
CA GLY A 249 -2.69 -9.80 4.18
C GLY A 249 -1.54 -9.42 5.10
N LEU A 250 -0.32 -9.77 4.70
CA LEU A 250 0.91 -9.45 5.41
C LEU A 250 1.94 -8.87 4.43
N ASN A 251 2.24 -7.59 4.55
CA ASN A 251 3.27 -6.95 3.73
C ASN A 251 4.58 -6.82 4.53
N LEU A 252 5.59 -7.58 4.12
CA LEU A 252 6.94 -7.59 4.70
C LEU A 252 7.99 -7.08 3.71
N ALA A 253 7.57 -6.53 2.56
CA ALA A 253 8.49 -6.14 1.51
C ALA A 253 9.53 -5.12 2.00
N TYR A 254 10.69 -5.10 1.35
CA TYR A 254 11.81 -4.20 1.64
C TYR A 254 12.19 -4.18 3.13
N ASN A 255 12.45 -5.36 3.69
CA ASN A 255 13.00 -5.53 5.04
C ASN A 255 14.34 -6.29 4.97
N ARG A 256 14.86 -6.73 6.13
CA ARG A 256 16.11 -7.50 6.23
C ARG A 256 15.87 -8.94 6.68
N ILE A 257 14.67 -9.48 6.39
CA ILE A 257 14.25 -10.80 6.87
C ILE A 257 15.02 -11.89 6.13
N LYS A 258 15.73 -12.73 6.89
CA LYS A 258 16.52 -13.85 6.33
C LYS A 258 15.76 -15.16 6.33
N ASN A 259 14.93 -15.37 7.36
CA ASN A 259 14.15 -16.59 7.54
C ASN A 259 12.75 -16.23 8.02
N LEU A 260 11.78 -16.99 7.53
CA LEU A 260 10.41 -16.94 8.05
C LEU A 260 10.27 -17.96 9.20
N PRO A 261 9.64 -17.61 10.33
CA PRO A 261 9.52 -18.53 11.46
C PRO A 261 8.57 -19.68 11.11
N ALA A 262 8.88 -20.88 11.61
CA ALA A 262 8.02 -22.06 11.42
C ALA A 262 6.58 -21.86 11.96
N SER A 263 6.40 -20.94 12.91
CA SER A 263 5.10 -20.62 13.50
C SER A 263 4.14 -19.94 12.51
N LEU A 264 4.65 -19.37 11.40
CA LEU A 264 3.86 -18.74 10.33
C LEU A 264 2.84 -19.69 9.70
N CYS A 265 3.10 -21.01 9.72
CA CYS A 265 2.18 -22.04 9.22
C CYS A 265 0.77 -22.00 9.85
N LYS A 266 0.62 -21.39 11.03
CA LYS A 266 -0.66 -21.29 11.74
C LYS A 266 -1.59 -20.20 11.21
N LEU A 267 -1.11 -19.34 10.31
CA LEU A 267 -1.88 -18.26 9.70
C LEU A 267 -2.83 -18.78 8.62
N ASN A 268 -3.82 -19.55 9.03
CA ASN A 268 -4.73 -20.29 8.13
C ASN A 268 -5.70 -19.41 7.30
N LYS A 269 -5.76 -18.10 7.56
CA LYS A 269 -6.54 -17.13 6.77
C LYS A 269 -5.69 -16.24 5.86
N LEU A 270 -4.37 -16.36 5.93
CA LEU A 270 -3.46 -15.54 5.14
C LEU A 270 -3.62 -15.90 3.67
N GLY A 271 -4.09 -14.94 2.88
CA GLY A 271 -4.25 -15.05 1.44
C GLY A 271 -3.05 -14.49 0.69
N ASN A 272 -2.53 -13.36 1.15
CA ASN A 272 -1.49 -12.63 0.43
C ASN A 272 -0.31 -12.32 1.36
N ILE A 273 0.90 -12.53 0.87
CA ILE A 273 2.14 -12.11 1.54
C ILE A 273 3.08 -11.45 0.54
N ALA A 274 3.64 -10.29 0.91
CA ALA A 274 4.66 -9.62 0.12
C ALA A 274 6.02 -9.70 0.83
N LEU A 275 7.03 -10.18 0.11
CA LEU A 275 8.36 -10.53 0.61
C LEU A 275 9.49 -9.90 -0.21
N VAL A 276 9.16 -9.17 -1.28
CA VAL A 276 10.10 -8.48 -2.17
C VAL A 276 11.16 -7.73 -1.39
N GLY A 277 12.40 -7.67 -1.89
CA GLY A 277 13.45 -6.87 -1.26
C GLY A 277 14.00 -7.41 0.08
N ASN A 278 13.65 -8.65 0.47
CA ASN A 278 14.26 -9.32 1.62
C ASN A 278 15.35 -10.33 1.19
N PRO A 279 16.42 -10.52 2.00
CA PRO A 279 17.47 -11.50 1.74
C PRO A 279 17.05 -12.94 2.15
N LEU A 280 15.85 -13.37 1.75
CA LEU A 280 15.31 -14.71 2.05
C LEU A 280 15.98 -15.78 1.19
N SER A 281 16.32 -16.92 1.79
CA SER A 281 16.81 -18.10 1.07
C SER A 281 15.87 -19.30 1.11
N ASP A 282 14.81 -19.23 1.92
CA ASP A 282 13.88 -20.33 2.15
C ASP A 282 12.44 -19.81 2.25
N LEU A 283 11.61 -20.23 1.29
CA LEU A 283 10.17 -19.95 1.25
C LEU A 283 9.32 -21.18 1.55
N SER A 284 9.95 -22.33 1.89
CA SER A 284 9.27 -23.63 2.03
C SER A 284 8.14 -23.63 3.06
N ILE A 285 8.25 -22.80 4.10
CA ILE A 285 7.20 -22.66 5.11
C ILE A 285 5.87 -22.19 4.51
N LEU A 286 5.89 -21.42 3.42
CA LEU A 286 4.69 -20.89 2.78
C LEU A 286 3.82 -22.00 2.18
N GLN A 287 4.39 -23.14 1.78
CA GLN A 287 3.60 -24.27 1.27
C GLN A 287 2.59 -24.80 2.28
N SER A 288 2.92 -24.68 3.58
CA SER A 288 2.06 -25.15 4.67
C SER A 288 0.82 -24.27 4.88
N ILE A 289 0.82 -23.05 4.35
CA ILE A 289 -0.27 -22.09 4.49
C ILE A 289 -1.30 -22.36 3.39
N LYS A 290 -2.35 -23.12 3.73
CA LYS A 290 -3.31 -23.65 2.75
C LYS A 290 -4.06 -22.59 1.95
N LYS A 291 -4.41 -21.47 2.58
CA LYS A 291 -5.17 -20.37 1.96
C LYS A 291 -4.32 -19.32 1.27
N LEU A 292 -3.00 -19.49 1.25
CA LEU A 292 -2.11 -18.55 0.59
C LEU A 292 -2.33 -18.66 -0.93
N GLU A 293 -2.72 -17.55 -1.52
CA GLU A 293 -3.08 -17.40 -2.93
C GLU A 293 -2.00 -16.61 -3.68
N SER A 294 -1.44 -15.57 -3.06
CA SER A 294 -0.46 -14.67 -3.68
C SER A 294 0.79 -14.50 -2.81
N VAL A 295 1.97 -14.66 -3.41
CA VAL A 295 3.28 -14.49 -2.77
C VAL A 295 4.14 -13.59 -3.64
N GLU A 296 4.19 -12.31 -3.29
CA GLU A 296 5.02 -11.36 -4.03
C GLU A 296 6.49 -11.49 -3.59
N PHE A 297 7.36 -11.91 -4.50
CA PHE A 297 8.81 -12.00 -4.27
C PHE A 297 9.55 -11.72 -5.58
N LEU A 298 10.67 -10.98 -5.51
CA LEU A 298 11.36 -10.47 -6.70
C LEU A 298 10.44 -9.62 -7.61
N ASP A 299 9.62 -8.74 -7.05
CA ASP A 299 8.70 -7.86 -7.80
C ASP A 299 7.70 -8.61 -8.72
N VAL A 300 7.44 -9.90 -8.46
CA VAL A 300 6.47 -10.74 -9.17
C VAL A 300 5.67 -11.58 -8.20
N ASP A 301 4.45 -11.97 -8.58
CA ASP A 301 3.70 -12.99 -7.85
C ASP A 301 4.28 -14.37 -8.19
N LEU A 302 4.85 -15.05 -7.19
CA LEU A 302 5.46 -16.35 -7.35
C LEU A 302 4.43 -17.47 -7.28
N SER A 303 4.40 -18.29 -8.31
CA SER A 303 3.65 -19.55 -8.31
C SER A 303 4.11 -20.49 -7.19
N ARG A 304 3.15 -21.26 -6.65
CA ARG A 304 3.33 -22.15 -5.48
C ARG A 304 4.51 -23.12 -5.55
N ARG A 305 4.89 -23.57 -6.75
CA ARG A 305 6.05 -24.48 -6.96
C ARG A 305 7.39 -23.86 -6.55
N TYR A 306 7.51 -22.53 -6.55
CA TYR A 306 8.71 -21.79 -6.14
C TYR A 306 8.77 -21.48 -4.64
N TRP A 307 7.74 -21.82 -3.89
CA TRP A 307 7.73 -21.66 -2.44
C TRP A 307 8.54 -22.78 -1.79
N THR A 308 9.83 -22.86 -2.10
CA THR A 308 10.79 -23.86 -1.63
C THR A 308 12.08 -23.13 -1.21
N LYS A 309 13.16 -23.88 -0.94
CA LYS A 309 14.47 -23.25 -0.79
C LYS A 309 14.96 -22.78 -2.14
N LEU A 310 15.60 -21.61 -2.19
CA LEU A 310 16.14 -21.06 -3.43
C LEU A 310 17.14 -22.03 -4.10
N ARG A 311 17.91 -22.79 -3.30
CA ARG A 311 18.82 -23.84 -3.82
C ARG A 311 18.13 -25.06 -4.44
N GLU A 312 16.83 -25.21 -4.16
CA GLU A 312 15.98 -26.29 -4.69
C GLU A 312 15.16 -25.79 -5.88
N TRP A 313 15.33 -24.53 -6.29
CA TRP A 313 14.70 -24.01 -7.49
C TRP A 313 15.29 -24.70 -8.70
N GLN A 314 14.42 -25.35 -9.45
CA GLN A 314 14.81 -25.98 -10.70
C GLN A 314 14.61 -24.97 -11.81
N SER A 315 15.70 -24.72 -12.54
CA SER A 315 15.72 -23.81 -13.67
C SER A 315 14.73 -24.27 -14.76
N GLN A 316 14.45 -25.57 -14.86
CA GLN A 316 13.47 -26.15 -15.79
C GLN A 316 12.06 -25.62 -15.56
N TRP A 317 11.69 -25.27 -14.33
CA TRP A 317 10.36 -24.71 -14.04
C TRP A 317 10.15 -23.37 -14.74
N LEU A 318 11.23 -22.61 -15.00
CA LEU A 318 11.15 -21.35 -15.73
C LEU A 318 10.72 -21.53 -17.18
N LEU A 319 10.68 -22.75 -17.71
CA LEU A 319 10.33 -23.02 -19.11
C LEU A 319 8.82 -23.12 -19.35
N ASP A 320 8.03 -23.26 -18.29
CA ASP A 320 6.56 -23.19 -18.34
C ASP A 320 6.09 -21.84 -18.95
N GLU A 321 5.03 -21.88 -19.76
CA GLU A 321 4.48 -20.68 -20.39
C GLU A 321 3.90 -19.72 -19.33
N GLU A 322 3.31 -20.25 -18.26
CA GLU A 322 2.75 -19.46 -17.16
C GLU A 322 3.83 -18.68 -16.37
N ASN A 323 5.10 -19.06 -16.51
CA ASN A 323 6.23 -18.46 -15.80
C ASN A 323 6.96 -17.37 -16.60
N ALA A 324 6.35 -16.82 -17.65
CA ALA A 324 6.96 -15.77 -18.48
C ALA A 324 7.50 -14.59 -17.66
N GLU A 325 6.75 -14.15 -16.65
CA GLU A 325 7.12 -12.99 -15.84
C GLU A 325 8.21 -13.31 -14.81
N VAL A 326 8.12 -14.45 -14.14
CA VAL A 326 9.17 -14.96 -13.22
C VAL A 326 10.50 -15.14 -13.97
N ARG A 327 10.44 -15.73 -15.17
CA ARG A 327 11.58 -15.91 -16.07
C ARG A 327 12.17 -14.57 -16.49
N ARG A 328 11.35 -13.59 -16.88
CA ARG A 328 11.80 -12.23 -17.23
C ARG A 328 12.60 -11.60 -16.11
N VAL A 329 12.08 -11.63 -14.89
CA VAL A 329 12.75 -11.03 -13.73
C VAL A 329 14.01 -11.79 -13.34
N LEU A 330 14.00 -13.12 -13.30
CA LEU A 330 15.20 -13.87 -12.97
C LEU A 330 16.32 -13.65 -13.98
N ILE A 331 16.00 -13.58 -15.28
CA ILE A 331 16.97 -13.20 -16.31
C ILE A 331 17.57 -11.82 -16.01
N GLN A 332 16.76 -10.85 -15.59
CA GLN A 332 17.25 -9.51 -15.24
C GLN A 332 18.13 -9.51 -13.98
N GLN A 333 17.81 -10.32 -12.97
CA GLN A 333 18.52 -10.30 -11.69
C GLN A 333 19.79 -11.14 -11.67
N ILE A 334 19.74 -12.39 -12.14
CA ILE A 334 20.86 -13.34 -12.06
C ILE A 334 21.56 -13.56 -13.40
N GLY A 335 21.02 -13.00 -14.48
CA GLY A 335 21.58 -13.08 -15.81
C GLY A 335 21.19 -14.36 -16.55
N TYR A 336 20.98 -14.21 -17.85
CA TYR A 336 20.62 -15.29 -18.75
C TYR A 336 21.64 -16.45 -18.77
N GLU A 337 22.93 -16.13 -18.75
CA GLU A 337 24.00 -17.13 -18.85
C GLU A 337 24.00 -18.09 -17.67
N ARG A 338 23.74 -17.57 -16.47
CA ARG A 338 23.62 -18.39 -15.27
C ARG A 338 22.42 -19.33 -15.34
N ILE A 339 21.28 -18.85 -15.82
CA ILE A 339 20.09 -19.69 -16.02
C ILE A 339 20.38 -20.81 -17.03
N CYS A 340 21.09 -20.52 -18.13
CA CYS A 340 21.48 -21.52 -19.11
C CYS A 340 22.42 -22.58 -18.52
N GLN A 341 23.40 -22.16 -17.71
CA GLN A 341 24.29 -23.08 -17.00
C GLN A 341 23.50 -24.00 -16.06
N GLU A 342 22.56 -23.44 -15.28
CA GLU A 342 21.71 -24.21 -14.37
C GLU A 342 20.72 -25.13 -15.09
N LEU A 343 20.30 -24.77 -16.31
CA LEU A 343 19.50 -25.64 -17.19
C LEU A 343 20.31 -26.75 -17.85
N GLY A 344 21.65 -26.73 -17.75
CA GLY A 344 22.50 -27.58 -18.56
C GLY A 344 22.35 -27.32 -20.06
N ALA A 345 21.98 -26.08 -20.44
CA ALA A 345 21.77 -25.71 -21.82
C ALA A 345 23.10 -25.63 -22.57
N VAL A 346 23.21 -26.37 -23.67
CA VAL A 346 24.37 -26.41 -24.55
C VAL A 346 24.06 -25.62 -25.82
N SER A 347 24.95 -24.73 -26.24
CA SER A 347 24.80 -24.06 -27.54
C SER A 347 25.07 -25.06 -28.68
N ILE A 348 24.08 -25.25 -29.54
CA ILE A 348 24.15 -26.11 -30.72
C ILE A 348 24.76 -25.34 -31.88
N ASP A 349 24.26 -24.13 -32.09
CA ASP A 349 24.63 -23.27 -33.22
C ASP A 349 24.43 -21.79 -32.83
N THR A 350 25.15 -20.91 -33.50
CA THR A 350 24.96 -19.46 -33.36
C THR A 350 25.04 -18.83 -34.74
N TRP A 351 24.03 -18.04 -35.08
CA TRP A 351 23.94 -17.32 -36.34
C TRP A 351 23.49 -15.90 -36.07
N ARG A 352 24.41 -14.94 -36.27
CA ARG A 352 24.22 -13.52 -35.92
C ARG A 352 23.86 -13.33 -34.43
N GLU A 353 22.81 -12.57 -34.14
CA GLU A 353 22.25 -12.35 -32.81
C GLU A 353 21.39 -13.51 -32.26
N TYR A 354 21.29 -14.60 -33.02
CA TYR A 354 20.51 -15.79 -32.67
C TYR A 354 21.42 -16.93 -32.19
N SER A 355 21.07 -17.55 -31.06
CA SER A 355 21.76 -18.75 -30.56
C SER A 355 20.74 -19.86 -30.37
N LEU A 356 21.02 -21.03 -30.96
CA LEU A 356 20.25 -22.24 -30.74
C LEU A 356 20.84 -22.99 -29.56
N LEU A 357 20.01 -23.29 -28.57
CA LEU A 357 20.38 -24.02 -27.37
C LEU A 357 19.63 -25.34 -27.27
N LYS A 358 20.30 -26.36 -26.73
CA LYS A 358 19.74 -27.67 -26.40
C LYS A 358 19.80 -27.89 -24.90
N ILE A 359 18.70 -28.36 -24.33
CA ILE A 359 18.66 -28.86 -22.96
C ILE A 359 18.32 -30.35 -23.03
N ASP A 360 19.29 -31.17 -22.64
CA ASP A 360 19.12 -32.63 -22.54
C ASP A 360 18.50 -32.98 -21.18
N ASN A 361 17.62 -33.99 -21.14
CA ASN A 361 16.84 -34.41 -19.95
C ASN A 361 15.83 -33.39 -19.41
N PHE A 362 14.83 -33.04 -20.22
CA PHE A 362 13.64 -32.33 -19.73
C PHE A 362 12.59 -33.32 -19.20
N GLU A 363 12.16 -33.19 -17.94
CA GLU A 363 10.99 -33.93 -17.42
C GLU A 363 9.71 -33.21 -17.86
N ILE A 364 8.87 -33.90 -18.64
CA ILE A 364 7.56 -33.38 -19.03
C ILE A 364 6.62 -33.60 -17.84
N PHE A 365 6.22 -32.51 -17.16
CA PHE A 365 5.22 -32.56 -16.09
C PHE A 365 3.81 -32.41 -16.68
N TYR A 366 3.36 -33.43 -17.42
CA TYR A 366 1.94 -33.64 -17.65
C TYR A 366 1.55 -35.03 -17.14
N ASP A 367 0.31 -35.10 -16.66
CA ASP A 367 -0.31 -36.14 -15.85
C ASP A 367 -0.59 -37.43 -16.66
N GLU A 368 0.43 -37.98 -17.32
CA GLU A 368 0.28 -39.15 -18.19
C GLU A 368 1.06 -40.36 -17.66
N ASP A 369 0.43 -41.51 -17.87
CA ASP A 369 0.71 -42.83 -17.30
C ASP A 369 2.20 -43.20 -17.17
N GLU A 370 2.53 -44.02 -16.17
CA GLU A 370 3.91 -44.47 -15.88
C GLU A 370 4.63 -45.13 -17.07
N GLU A 371 3.92 -45.50 -18.15
CA GLU A 371 4.48 -46.09 -19.38
C GLU A 371 5.09 -45.08 -20.37
N GLU A 372 4.81 -43.76 -20.28
CA GLU A 372 5.39 -42.75 -21.20
C GLU A 372 6.68 -42.06 -20.67
N ARG A 373 7.12 -42.39 -19.45
CA ARG A 373 8.32 -41.80 -18.81
C ARG A 373 9.66 -42.02 -19.57
N GLU A 374 9.68 -42.86 -20.60
CA GLU A 374 10.90 -43.21 -21.35
C GLU A 374 11.21 -42.33 -22.57
N LYS A 375 10.30 -41.46 -23.03
CA LYS A 375 10.59 -40.54 -24.17
C LYS A 375 10.97 -39.15 -23.69
N ARG A 376 12.21 -39.00 -23.22
CA ARG A 376 12.81 -37.68 -22.96
C ARG A 376 13.20 -37.03 -24.29
N GLU A 377 12.32 -36.23 -24.88
CA GLU A 377 12.70 -35.39 -26.03
C GLU A 377 13.52 -34.18 -25.55
N PRO A 378 14.63 -33.83 -26.25
CA PRO A 378 15.44 -32.67 -25.90
C PRO A 378 14.65 -31.38 -26.14
N LEU A 379 14.82 -30.41 -25.25
CA LEU A 379 14.23 -29.09 -25.45
C LEU A 379 15.19 -28.22 -26.27
N ILE A 380 14.71 -27.71 -27.40
CA ILE A 380 15.47 -26.79 -28.24
C ILE A 380 14.90 -25.37 -28.09
N LEU A 381 15.78 -24.43 -27.75
CA LEU A 381 15.44 -23.03 -27.51
C LEU A 381 16.20 -22.14 -28.49
N LEU A 382 15.49 -21.22 -29.14
CA LEU A 382 16.08 -20.14 -29.92
C LEU A 382 16.16 -18.88 -29.05
N LYS A 383 17.39 -18.47 -28.73
CA LYS A 383 17.69 -17.18 -28.09
C LYS A 383 17.86 -16.12 -29.17
N MET A 384 17.20 -14.98 -29.02
CA MET A 384 17.35 -13.82 -29.90
C MET A 384 17.75 -12.61 -29.05
N THR A 385 18.87 -11.96 -29.38
CA THR A 385 19.31 -10.75 -28.68
C THR A 385 18.99 -9.54 -29.53
N CYS A 386 18.11 -8.65 -29.06
CA CYS A 386 17.80 -7.42 -29.79
C CYS A 386 19.03 -6.48 -29.77
N PRO A 387 19.64 -6.15 -30.92
CA PRO A 387 20.88 -5.37 -30.94
C PRO A 387 20.73 -3.95 -30.40
N SER A 388 19.54 -3.37 -30.51
CA SER A 388 19.27 -1.98 -30.10
C SER A 388 18.89 -1.82 -28.63
N THR A 389 18.28 -2.83 -28.01
CA THR A 389 17.78 -2.77 -26.62
C THR A 389 18.46 -3.74 -25.67
N VAL A 390 19.30 -4.64 -26.20
CA VAL A 390 19.96 -5.74 -25.46
C VAL A 390 18.95 -6.71 -24.81
N HIS A 391 17.65 -6.58 -25.11
CA HIS A 391 16.65 -7.52 -24.62
C HIS A 391 16.85 -8.90 -25.22
N ILE A 392 16.69 -9.92 -24.39
CA ILE A 392 16.79 -11.32 -24.78
C ILE A 392 15.38 -11.91 -24.89
N HIS A 393 15.06 -12.42 -26.07
CA HIS A 393 13.87 -13.24 -26.30
C HIS A 393 14.28 -14.72 -26.41
N ILE A 394 13.45 -15.62 -25.88
CA ILE A 394 13.69 -17.06 -25.94
C ILE A 394 12.40 -17.71 -26.39
N LEU A 395 12.48 -18.53 -27.43
CA LEU A 395 11.36 -19.28 -27.98
C LEU A 395 11.69 -20.77 -28.02
N ARG A 396 10.72 -21.61 -27.69
CA ARG A 396 10.83 -23.05 -27.95
C ARG A 396 10.66 -23.28 -29.46
N VAL A 397 11.54 -24.08 -30.04
CA VAL A 397 11.48 -24.49 -31.46
C VAL A 397 11.44 -26.02 -31.56
N PRO A 398 11.13 -26.60 -32.74
CA PRO A 398 11.04 -28.05 -32.88
C PRO A 398 12.32 -28.78 -32.43
N PRO A 399 12.19 -29.96 -31.80
CA PRO A 399 13.32 -30.69 -31.21
C PRO A 399 14.38 -31.15 -32.23
N GLU A 400 13.99 -31.28 -33.50
CA GLU A 400 14.86 -31.65 -34.62
C GLU A 400 15.72 -30.49 -35.16
N MET A 401 15.52 -29.27 -34.67
CA MET A 401 16.29 -28.10 -35.14
C MET A 401 17.77 -28.22 -34.74
N THR A 402 18.66 -28.06 -35.73
CA THR A 402 20.12 -28.11 -35.52
C THR A 402 20.85 -26.82 -35.91
N SER A 403 20.14 -25.82 -36.43
CA SER A 403 20.73 -24.52 -36.82
C SER A 403 19.90 -23.34 -36.32
N ALA A 404 20.57 -22.31 -35.82
CA ALA A 404 19.96 -21.06 -35.38
C ALA A 404 19.27 -20.33 -36.55
N GLU A 405 19.86 -20.38 -37.76
CA GLU A 405 19.29 -19.83 -38.99
C GLU A 405 17.99 -20.53 -39.41
N ALA A 406 17.98 -21.87 -39.34
CA ALA A 406 16.78 -22.67 -39.63
C ALA A 406 15.68 -22.42 -38.60
N ALA A 407 16.05 -22.34 -37.32
CA ALA A 407 15.12 -22.07 -36.23
C ALA A 407 14.47 -20.68 -36.33
N ILE A 408 15.24 -19.61 -36.63
CA ILE A 408 14.64 -18.27 -36.82
C ILE A 408 13.79 -18.19 -38.09
N THR A 409 14.19 -18.90 -39.16
CA THR A 409 13.38 -19.01 -40.37
C THR A 409 12.04 -19.70 -40.10
N TRP A 410 12.05 -20.75 -39.27
CA TRP A 410 10.84 -21.44 -38.82
C TRP A 410 9.94 -20.53 -37.96
N VAL A 411 10.52 -19.81 -36.99
CA VAL A 411 9.79 -18.81 -36.18
C VAL A 411 9.15 -17.74 -37.07
N ASN A 412 9.81 -17.36 -38.16
CA ASN A 412 9.32 -16.40 -39.15
C ASN A 412 8.43 -17.02 -40.24
N HIS A 413 7.84 -18.21 -40.01
CA HIS A 413 6.96 -18.91 -40.96
C HIS A 413 7.62 -19.16 -42.33
N ASP A 414 8.82 -19.74 -42.32
CA ASP A 414 9.63 -20.07 -43.50
C ASP A 414 10.16 -18.87 -44.30
N ILE A 415 10.07 -17.67 -43.74
CA ILE A 415 10.64 -16.45 -44.32
C ILE A 415 12.05 -16.26 -43.78
N HIS A 416 13.03 -16.35 -44.67
CA HIS A 416 14.43 -16.15 -44.33
C HIS A 416 14.67 -14.72 -43.78
N PRO A 417 15.39 -14.52 -42.67
CA PRO A 417 15.59 -13.20 -42.05
C PRO A 417 16.19 -12.14 -42.99
N ASP A 418 17.06 -12.54 -43.92
CA ASP A 418 17.59 -11.62 -44.94
C ASP A 418 16.57 -11.14 -45.96
N ARG A 419 15.51 -11.93 -46.19
CA ARG A 419 14.38 -11.54 -47.04
C ARG A 419 13.38 -10.67 -46.28
N PHE A 420 13.44 -10.70 -44.95
CA PHE A 420 12.63 -9.88 -44.06
C PHE A 420 12.95 -8.38 -44.24
N SER A 421 14.22 -8.02 -44.44
CA SER A 421 14.64 -6.63 -44.68
C SER A 421 14.13 -6.00 -45.98
N VAL A 422 13.45 -6.77 -46.84
CA VAL A 422 13.00 -6.34 -48.17
C VAL A 422 11.47 -6.25 -48.29
N GLN A 423 10.70 -6.71 -47.30
CA GLN A 423 9.22 -6.77 -47.40
C GLN A 423 8.41 -6.32 -46.16
N THR A 424 9.04 -5.70 -45.17
CA THR A 424 8.38 -4.88 -44.14
C THR A 424 8.92 -3.46 -44.20
#